data_AF-A0AAV2BYV5-F1
#
_entry.id   AF-A0AAV2BYV5-F1
#
_cell.length_a   1.000
_cell.length_b   1.000
_cell.length_c   1.000
_cell.angle_alpha   90.00
_cell.angle_beta   90.00
_cell.angle_gamma   90.00
#
_symmetry.space_group_name_H-M   'P 1'
#
loop_
_entity.id
_entity.type
_entity.pdbx_description
1 polymer ?
#
loop_
_entity_poly.entity_id
_entity_poly.type
_entity_poly.pdbx_seq_one_letter_code
_entity_poly.pdbx_strand_id
1 'polypeptide(L)'
;MPILPVAFSIMASFISAVSVIGIPAEVYMFGIYVVYYYVSYPIGAVIASYVCLPVFFKSGECTVYEMLYMAVALYAPALALSAVTNMSIWTSVISVGVVCTFYCTLGGMKAVLWTDLFQAMLMFIGIFAIIIKGFSDIGFSEVFRIGYEEDRIAIP
;
A
#
# COMPACT_ATOMS: atom_id res chain seq x y z
N MET A 1 -15.18 -9.78 15.41
CA MET A 1 -15.27 -8.43 14.81
C MET A 1 -16.03 -8.52 13.50
N PRO A 2 -16.76 -7.49 13.08
CA PRO A 2 -17.41 -7.50 11.77
C PRO A 2 -16.36 -7.65 10.66
N ILE A 3 -16.70 -8.40 9.60
CA ILE A 3 -15.76 -8.80 8.55
C ILE A 3 -15.33 -7.61 7.67
N LEU A 4 -16.22 -6.62 7.52
CA LEU A 4 -16.05 -5.46 6.66
C LEU A 4 -14.86 -4.56 7.08
N PRO A 5 -14.78 -4.05 8.32
CA PRO A 5 -13.64 -3.23 8.75
C PRO A 5 -12.30 -3.96 8.69
N VAL A 6 -12.30 -5.27 8.94
CA VAL A 6 -11.08 -6.09 8.84
C VAL A 6 -10.64 -6.22 7.38
N ALA A 7 -11.57 -6.51 6.46
CA ALA A 7 -11.26 -6.57 5.03
C ALA A 7 -10.74 -5.23 4.49
N PHE A 8 -11.35 -4.11 4.89
CA PHE A 8 -10.89 -2.79 4.50
C PHE A 8 -9.50 -2.46 5.04
N SER A 9 -9.17 -2.88 6.26
CA SER A 9 -7.83 -2.67 6.81
C SER A 9 -6.76 -3.53 6.16
N ILE A 10 -7.08 -4.80 5.86
CA ILE A 10 -6.19 -5.66 5.08
C ILE A 10 -5.95 -5.05 3.69
N MET A 11 -7.01 -4.54 3.05
CA MET A 11 -6.91 -3.84 1.77
C MET A 11 -6.07 -2.56 1.86
N ALA A 12 -6.27 -1.75 2.90
CA ALA A 12 -5.49 -0.54 3.15
C ALA A 12 -4.00 -0.85 3.37
N SER A 13 -3.70 -1.97 4.03
CA SER A 13 -2.33 -2.45 4.22
C SER A 13 -1.66 -2.85 2.90
N PHE A 14 -2.40 -3.37 1.93
CA PHE A 14 -1.87 -3.65 0.59
C PHE A 14 -1.70 -2.37 -0.25
N ILE A 15 -2.58 -1.39 -0.08
CA ILE A 15 -2.45 -0.07 -0.72
C ILE A 15 -1.49 0.76 0.12
N SER A 16 -0.20 0.45 0.07
CA SER A 16 0.84 1.26 0.70
C SER A 16 1.24 2.44 -0.21
N ALA A 17 1.80 3.51 0.36
CA ALA A 17 2.45 4.59 -0.41
C ALA A 17 3.48 4.07 -1.41
N VAL A 18 4.12 2.92 -1.12
CA VAL A 18 5.01 2.21 -2.04
C VAL A 18 4.28 1.75 -3.30
N SER A 19 3.07 1.20 -3.17
CA SER A 19 2.27 0.77 -4.33
C SER A 19 1.81 1.95 -5.18
N VAL A 20 1.45 3.08 -4.57
CA VAL A 20 0.95 4.26 -5.28
C VAL A 20 2.03 4.88 -6.18
N ILE A 21 3.30 4.83 -5.78
CA ILE A 21 4.42 5.34 -6.58
C ILE A 21 5.02 4.24 -7.47
N GLY A 22 5.11 3.02 -6.95
CA GLY A 22 5.74 1.88 -7.61
C GLY A 22 4.98 1.42 -8.85
N ILE A 23 3.65 1.33 -8.77
CA ILE A 23 2.84 0.77 -9.86
C ILE A 23 2.85 1.65 -11.10
N PRO A 24 2.65 2.98 -11.02
CA PRO A 24 2.81 3.84 -12.21
C PRO A 24 4.24 3.78 -12.79
N ALA A 25 5.26 3.64 -11.95
CA ALA A 25 6.64 3.51 -12.40
C ALA A 25 6.89 2.16 -13.11
N GLU A 26 6.32 1.07 -12.61
CA GLU A 26 6.37 -0.24 -13.26
C GLU A 26 5.61 -0.25 -14.57
N VAL A 27 4.42 0.37 -14.64
CA VAL A 27 3.67 0.55 -15.89
C VAL A 27 4.44 1.45 -16.87
N TYR A 28 5.21 2.41 -16.36
CA TYR A 28 6.07 3.25 -17.19
C TYR A 28 7.24 2.47 -17.80
N MET A 29 7.85 1.55 -17.04
CA MET A 29 9.03 0.78 -17.46
C MET A 29 8.70 -0.50 -18.24
N PHE A 30 7.62 -1.18 -17.84
CA PHE A 30 7.23 -2.51 -18.32
C PHE A 30 5.84 -2.53 -18.96
N GLY A 31 5.14 -1.40 -19.13
CA GLY A 31 3.86 -1.35 -19.84
C GLY A 31 2.73 -2.16 -19.20
N ILE A 32 1.79 -2.65 -20.01
CA ILE A 32 0.59 -3.39 -19.59
C ILE A 32 0.90 -4.75 -18.96
N TYR A 33 2.13 -5.26 -19.08
CA TYR A 33 2.53 -6.56 -18.52
C TYR A 33 2.38 -6.64 -16.99
N VAL A 34 2.37 -5.49 -16.30
CA VAL A 34 2.07 -5.40 -14.86
C VAL A 34 0.68 -5.97 -14.52
N VAL A 35 -0.27 -6.00 -15.46
CA VAL A 35 -1.61 -6.59 -15.25
C VAL A 35 -1.53 -8.08 -14.92
N TYR A 36 -0.55 -8.82 -15.46
CA TYR A 36 -0.39 -10.25 -15.14
C TYR A 36 -0.07 -10.50 -13.66
N TYR A 37 0.71 -9.61 -13.04
CA TYR A 37 0.97 -9.66 -11.60
C TYR A 37 -0.33 -9.57 -10.79
N TYR A 38 -1.21 -8.63 -11.16
CA TYR A 38 -2.51 -8.46 -10.50
C TYR A 38 -3.48 -9.62 -10.70
N VAL A 39 -3.44 -10.30 -11.85
CA VAL A 39 -4.27 -11.50 -12.09
C VAL A 39 -3.78 -12.70 -11.27
N SER A 40 -2.47 -12.80 -11.02
CA SER A 40 -1.89 -13.88 -10.20
C SER A 40 -2.15 -13.72 -8.70
N TYR A 41 -2.31 -12.48 -8.22
CA TYR A 41 -2.46 -12.13 -6.80
C TYR A 41 -3.65 -12.82 -6.10
N PRO A 42 -4.88 -12.81 -6.66
CA PRO A 42 -6.03 -13.48 -6.07
C PRO A 42 -5.82 -14.99 -5.93
N ILE A 43 -5.17 -15.63 -6.89
CA ILE A 43 -4.88 -17.07 -6.87
C ILE A 43 -3.93 -17.38 -5.72
N GLY A 44 -2.85 -16.58 -5.58
CA GLY A 44 -1.92 -16.69 -4.46
C GLY A 44 -2.61 -16.49 -3.10
N ALA A 45 -3.52 -15.52 -3.00
CA ALA A 45 -4.27 -15.24 -1.78
C ALA A 45 -5.18 -16.41 -1.36
N VAL A 46 -5.84 -17.06 -2.33
CA VAL A 46 -6.67 -18.25 -2.07
C VAL A 46 -5.80 -19.40 -1.55
N ILE A 47 -4.66 -19.66 -2.19
CA ILE A 47 -3.73 -20.72 -1.77
C ILE A 47 -3.19 -20.43 -0.36
N ALA A 48 -2.77 -19.19 -0.10
CA ALA A 48 -2.30 -18.76 1.22
C ALA A 48 -3.38 -18.92 2.30
N SER A 49 -4.65 -18.69 1.96
CA SER A 49 -5.78 -18.86 2.88
C SER A 49 -6.00 -20.32 3.30
N TYR A 50 -5.82 -21.27 2.38
CA TYR A 50 -6.00 -22.69 2.69
C TYR A 50 -4.76 -23.37 3.26
N VAL A 51 -3.55 -22.88 2.95
CA VAL A 51 -2.30 -23.54 3.32
C VAL A 51 -1.60 -22.81 4.46
N CYS A 52 -1.31 -21.52 4.28
CA CYS A 52 -0.49 -20.75 5.22
C CYS A 52 -1.28 -20.38 6.49
N LEU A 53 -2.52 -19.87 6.32
CA LEU A 53 -3.37 -19.44 7.43
C LEU A 53 -3.59 -20.53 8.50
N PRO A 54 -4.01 -21.77 8.19
CA PRO A 54 -4.22 -22.79 9.23
C PRO A 54 -2.91 -23.24 9.91
N VAL A 55 -1.77 -23.13 9.22
CA VAL A 55 -0.46 -23.45 9.80
C VAL A 55 -0.07 -22.37 10.81
N PHE A 56 -0.18 -21.10 10.45
CA PHE A 56 0.18 -19.99 11.35
C PHE A 56 -0.76 -19.88 12.56
N PHE A 57 -2.06 -20.13 12.36
CA PHE A 57 -3.02 -20.17 13.48
C PHE A 57 -2.76 -21.31 14.46
N LYS A 58 -2.14 -22.42 14.01
CA LYS A 58 -1.76 -23.55 14.87
C LYS A 58 -0.41 -23.36 15.55
N SER A 59 0.54 -22.70 14.90
CA SER A 59 1.86 -22.46 15.49
C SER A 59 1.81 -21.37 16.56
N GLY A 60 0.91 -20.38 16.47
CA GLY A 60 0.75 -19.34 17.48
C GLY A 60 1.96 -18.40 17.64
N GLU A 61 2.92 -18.49 16.72
CA GLU A 61 4.21 -17.82 16.78
C GLU A 61 4.22 -16.63 15.82
N CYS A 62 4.67 -15.47 16.30
CA CYS A 62 4.96 -14.32 15.45
C CYS A 62 6.19 -14.68 14.59
N THR A 63 6.07 -14.58 13.27
CA THR A 63 7.16 -15.01 12.40
C THR A 63 8.28 -13.96 12.38
N VAL A 64 9.53 -14.39 12.20
CA VAL A 64 10.68 -13.47 12.02
C VAL A 64 10.41 -12.48 10.87
N TYR A 65 9.69 -12.94 9.84
CA TYR A 65 9.28 -12.10 8.72
C TYR A 65 8.41 -10.92 9.15
N GLU A 66 7.41 -11.15 10.01
CA GLU A 66 6.53 -10.07 10.50
C GLU A 66 7.32 -9.03 11.30
N MET A 67 8.28 -9.46 12.13
CA MET A 67 9.13 -8.53 12.88
C MET A 67 9.96 -7.64 11.95
N LEU A 68 10.56 -8.22 10.91
CA LEU A 68 11.35 -7.47 9.92
C LEU A 68 10.47 -6.52 9.11
N TYR A 69 9.28 -6.97 8.70
CA TYR A 69 8.34 -6.14 7.96
C TYR A 69 7.88 -4.92 8.76
N MET A 70 7.56 -5.11 10.06
CA MET A 70 7.16 -4.01 10.93
C MET A 70 8.26 -2.96 11.11
N ALA A 71 9.54 -3.37 11.14
CA ALA A 71 10.67 -2.45 11.18
C ALA A 71 10.77 -1.59 9.92
N VAL A 72 10.60 -2.20 8.73
CA VAL A 72 10.58 -1.48 7.45
C VAL A 72 9.36 -0.56 7.35
N ALA A 73 8.19 -1.03 7.80
CA ALA A 73 6.96 -0.25 7.80
C ALA A 73 7.05 0.99 8.69
N LEU A 74 7.76 0.93 9.83
CA LEU A 74 8.01 2.09 10.70
C LEU A 74 9.01 3.08 10.07
N TYR A 75 9.93 2.60 9.24
CA TYR A 75 10.97 3.42 8.63
C TYR A 75 10.41 4.40 7.58
N ALA A 76 9.43 3.98 6.76
CA ALA A 76 8.84 4.83 5.72
C ALA A 76 8.25 6.18 6.25
N PRO A 77 7.38 6.20 7.28
CA PRO A 77 6.87 7.46 7.85
C PRO A 77 7.97 8.24 8.59
N ALA A 78 8.95 7.57 9.20
CA ALA A 78 10.08 8.24 9.83
C ALA A 78 10.98 8.97 8.80
N LEU A 79 11.20 8.36 7.63
CA LEU A 79 11.93 8.96 6.52
C LEU A 79 11.17 10.18 5.95
N ALA A 80 9.86 10.04 5.75
CA ALA A 80 9.01 11.14 5.31
C ALA A 80 9.03 12.31 6.32
N LEU A 81 8.94 12.01 7.62
CA LEU A 81 9.04 13.02 8.67
C LEU A 81 10.40 13.72 8.65
N SER A 82 11.50 12.96 8.57
CA SER A 82 12.86 13.49 8.49
C SER A 82 13.05 14.42 7.28
N ALA A 83 12.47 14.07 6.12
CA ALA A 83 12.53 14.88 4.91
C ALA A 83 11.80 16.23 5.04
N VAL A 84 10.69 16.28 5.79
CA VAL A 84 9.89 17.51 5.95
C VAL A 84 10.40 18.39 7.10
N THR A 85 10.86 17.79 8.21
CA THR A 85 11.31 18.54 9.39
C THR A 85 12.83 18.80 9.43
N ASN A 86 13.61 18.29 8.47
CA ASN A 86 15.08 18.34 8.46
C ASN A 86 15.73 17.77 9.75
N MET A 87 15.03 16.86 10.44
CA MET A 87 15.54 16.20 11.65
C MET A 87 16.34 14.94 11.31
N SER A 88 17.23 14.51 12.21
CA SER A 88 17.95 13.25 12.05
C SER A 88 16.98 12.06 12.01
N ILE A 89 17.26 11.08 11.14
CA ILE A 89 16.43 9.88 10.97
C ILE A 89 16.20 9.15 12.30
N TRP A 90 17.23 9.07 13.16
CA TRP A 90 17.12 8.44 14.47
C TRP A 90 16.08 9.12 15.36
N THR A 91 16.05 10.46 15.36
CA THR A 91 15.04 11.23 16.10
C THR A 91 13.64 10.98 15.55
N SER A 92 13.49 10.92 14.22
CA SER A 92 12.20 10.66 13.57
C SER A 92 11.68 9.25 13.82
N VAL A 93 12.54 8.23 13.79
CA VAL A 93 12.16 6.84 14.08
C VAL A 93 11.66 6.71 15.51
N ILE A 94 12.39 7.27 16.48
CA ILE A 94 11.98 7.23 17.89
C ILE A 94 10.67 7.99 18.10
N SER A 95 10.52 9.20 17.53
CA SER A 95 9.28 9.97 17.69
C SER A 95 8.07 9.26 17.09
N VAL A 96 8.19 8.71 15.87
CA VAL A 96 7.10 7.99 15.21
C VAL A 96 6.79 6.70 15.98
N GLY A 97 7.80 5.97 16.45
CA GLY A 97 7.62 4.75 17.24
C GLY A 97 6.88 5.00 18.57
N VAL A 98 7.24 6.07 19.29
CA VAL A 98 6.57 6.46 20.55
C VAL A 98 5.13 6.86 20.30
N VAL A 99 4.88 7.74 19.31
CA VAL A 99 3.51 8.18 18.97
C VAL A 99 2.68 6.98 18.49
N CYS A 100 3.25 6.12 17.66
CA CYS A 100 2.62 4.90 17.15
C CYS A 100 2.19 3.98 18.30
N THR A 101 3.11 3.68 19.22
CA THR A 101 2.84 2.82 20.37
C THR A 101 1.77 3.42 21.27
N PHE A 102 1.84 4.73 21.55
CA PHE A 102 0.86 5.40 22.41
C PHE A 102 -0.54 5.39 21.79
N TYR A 103 -0.70 5.73 20.51
CA TYR A 103 -2.03 5.72 19.91
C TYR A 103 -2.57 4.29 19.73
N CYS A 104 -1.73 3.29 19.40
CA CYS A 104 -2.16 1.89 19.26
C CYS A 104 -2.63 1.30 20.60
N THR A 105 -1.95 1.65 21.70
CA THR A 105 -2.30 1.18 23.04
C THR A 105 -3.57 1.84 23.58
N LEU A 106 -3.79 3.14 23.30
CA LEU A 106 -4.99 3.86 23.74
C LEU A 106 -6.24 3.54 22.90
N GLY A 107 -6.09 3.37 21.58
CA GLY A 107 -7.22 3.16 20.68
C GLY A 107 -7.68 1.71 20.55
N GLY A 108 -6.78 0.75 20.79
CA GLY A 108 -7.03 -0.68 20.53
C GLY A 108 -7.27 -1.00 19.05
N MET A 109 -7.44 -2.28 18.72
CA MET A 109 -7.60 -2.73 17.32
C MET A 109 -8.74 -2.01 16.59
N LYS A 110 -9.86 -1.69 17.25
CA LYS A 110 -11.00 -1.03 16.59
C LYS A 110 -10.67 0.39 16.13
N ALA A 111 -9.93 1.17 16.93
CA ALA A 111 -9.55 2.53 16.52
C ALA A 111 -8.52 2.49 15.39
N VAL A 112 -7.57 1.56 15.45
CA VAL A 112 -6.56 1.37 14.39
C VAL A 112 -7.23 1.05 13.06
N LEU A 113 -8.21 0.14 13.04
CA LEU A 113 -8.98 -0.20 11.84
C LEU A 113 -9.72 1.02 11.27
N TRP A 114 -10.21 1.92 12.13
CA TRP A 114 -10.92 3.12 11.71
C TRP A 114 -9.97 4.16 11.10
N THR A 115 -8.79 4.36 11.70
CA THR A 115 -7.76 5.22 11.12
C THR A 115 -7.23 4.69 9.78
N ASP A 116 -7.12 3.37 9.64
CA ASP A 116 -6.67 2.71 8.41
C ASP A 116 -7.71 2.85 7.27
N LEU A 117 -9.00 2.79 7.61
CA LEU A 117 -10.08 3.08 6.66
C LEU A 117 -10.00 4.52 6.12
N PHE A 118 -9.75 5.50 7.00
CA PHE A 118 -9.55 6.88 6.57
C PHE A 118 -8.32 7.05 5.69
N GLN A 119 -7.20 6.40 6.04
CA GLN A 119 -5.99 6.40 5.23
C GLN A 119 -6.27 5.84 3.82
N ALA A 120 -6.97 4.71 3.71
CA ALA A 120 -7.37 4.13 2.43
C ALA A 120 -8.21 5.10 1.59
N MET A 121 -9.22 5.73 2.20
CA MET A 121 -10.06 6.71 1.50
C MET A 121 -9.26 7.89 0.95
N LEU A 122 -8.35 8.45 1.74
CA LEU A 122 -7.49 9.55 1.31
C LEU A 122 -6.59 9.16 0.13
N MET A 123 -6.03 7.95 0.14
CA MET A 123 -5.21 7.46 -0.98
C MET A 123 -6.03 7.31 -2.26
N PHE A 124 -7.25 6.77 -2.18
CA PHE A 124 -8.13 6.69 -3.34
C PHE A 124 -8.43 8.05 -3.93
N ILE A 125 -8.79 9.02 -3.08
CA ILE A 125 -9.05 10.40 -3.53
C ILE A 125 -7.82 10.98 -4.22
N GLY A 126 -6.62 10.78 -3.67
CA GLY A 126 -5.37 11.23 -4.27
C GLY A 126 -5.11 10.63 -5.66
N ILE A 127 -5.30 9.32 -5.81
CA ILE A 127 -5.12 8.63 -7.09
C ILE A 127 -6.13 9.16 -8.12
N PHE A 128 -7.42 9.25 -7.77
CA PHE A 128 -8.43 9.78 -8.69
C PHE A 128 -8.15 11.22 -9.08
N ALA A 129 -7.71 12.07 -8.15
CA ALA A 129 -7.35 13.45 -8.44
C ALA A 129 -6.20 13.54 -9.45
N ILE A 130 -5.15 12.72 -9.28
CA ILE A 130 -4.01 12.67 -10.21
C ILE A 130 -4.47 12.22 -11.61
N ILE A 131 -5.29 11.18 -11.68
CA ILE A 131 -5.81 10.66 -12.95
C ILE A 131 -6.66 11.71 -13.67
N ILE A 132 -7.59 12.36 -12.97
CA ILE A 132 -8.46 13.41 -13.55
C ILE A 132 -7.62 14.58 -14.05
N LYS A 133 -6.65 15.03 -13.26
CA LYS A 133 -5.74 16.13 -13.64
C LYS A 133 -4.88 15.76 -14.85
N GLY A 134 -4.39 14.52 -14.92
CA GLY A 134 -3.67 13.99 -16.09
C GLY A 134 -4.52 13.97 -17.36
N PHE A 135 -5.77 13.53 -17.27
CA PHE A 135 -6.70 13.56 -18.41
C PHE A 135 -7.09 14.97 -18.83
N SER A 136 -7.21 15.91 -17.89
CA SER A 136 -7.56 17.30 -18.18
C SER A 136 -6.41 18.07 -18.85
N ASP A 137 -5.16 17.76 -18.52
CA ASP A 137 -4.00 18.46 -19.07
C ASP A 137 -3.64 17.97 -20.49
N ILE A 138 -3.75 16.67 -20.76
CA ILE A 138 -3.31 16.04 -22.02
C ILE A 138 -4.50 15.77 -22.97
N GLY A 139 -5.69 15.52 -22.44
CA GLY A 139 -6.88 15.10 -23.19
C GLY A 139 -7.00 13.58 -23.29
N PHE A 140 -8.21 13.06 -23.08
CA PHE A 140 -8.47 11.61 -23.00
C PHE A 140 -7.96 10.83 -24.22
N SER A 141 -8.29 11.29 -25.44
CA SER A 141 -7.87 10.61 -26.68
C SER A 141 -6.36 10.60 -26.87
N GLU A 142 -5.66 11.61 -26.35
CA GLU A 142 -4.22 11.76 -26.53
C GLU A 142 -3.45 10.86 -25.56
N VAL A 143 -3.96 10.67 -24.33
CA VAL A 143 -3.39 9.71 -23.36
C VAL A 143 -3.38 8.28 -23.93
N PHE A 144 -4.47 7.85 -24.58
CA PHE A 144 -4.52 6.54 -25.23
C PHE A 144 -3.62 6.44 -26.45
N ARG A 145 -3.47 7.54 -27.22
CA ARG A 145 -2.57 7.59 -28.38
C ARG A 145 -1.11 7.45 -27.96
N ILE A 146 -0.66 8.21 -26.96
CA ILE A 146 0.69 8.11 -26.39
C ILE A 146 0.96 6.70 -25.87
N GLY A 147 -0.01 6.10 -25.16
CA GLY A 147 0.15 4.74 -24.66
C GLY A 147 0.25 3.67 -25.76
N TYR A 148 -0.33 3.92 -26.93
CA TYR A 148 -0.21 3.04 -28.11
C TYR A 148 1.08 3.28 -28.89
N GLU A 149 1.53 4.53 -29.02
CA GLU A 149 2.78 4.90 -29.71
C GLU A 149 4.03 4.40 -28.95
N GLU A 150 3.95 4.35 -27.61
CA GLU A 150 5.03 3.87 -26.75
C GLU A 150 5.00 2.34 -26.53
N ASP A 151 4.13 1.61 -27.24
CA ASP A 151 3.95 0.15 -27.11
C ASP A 151 3.60 -0.33 -25.69
N ARG A 152 3.03 0.57 -24.87
CA ARG A 152 2.74 0.31 -23.45
C ARG A 152 1.37 -0.34 -23.25
N ILE A 153 0.47 -0.20 -24.22
CA ILE A 153 -0.90 -0.72 -24.19
C ILE A 153 -1.08 -1.93 -25.13
N ALA A 154 -0.18 -2.14 -26.09
CA ALA A 154 -0.27 -3.28 -27.00
C ALA A 154 0.07 -4.57 -26.23
N ILE A 155 -0.91 -5.47 -26.15
CA ILE A 155 -0.70 -6.85 -25.73
C ILE A 155 -0.34 -7.60 -27.02
N PRO A 156 0.82 -8.27 -27.12
CA PRO A 156 1.20 -9.02 -28.32
C PRO A 156 0.22 -10.16 -28.66
#